data_AF-A0A2E6JM10-F1
#
_entry.id   AF-A0A2E6JM10-F1
#
_cell.length_a   1.000
_cell.length_b   1.000
_cell.length_c   1.000
_cell.angle_alpha   90.00
_cell.angle_beta   90.00
_cell.angle_gamma   90.00
#
_symmetry.space_group_name_H-M   'P 1'
#
loop_
_entity.id
_entity.type
_entity.pdbx_description
1 polymer ?
#
loop_
_entity_poly.entity_id
_entity_poly.type
_entity_poly.pdbx_seq_one_letter_code
_entity_poly.pdbx_strand_id
1 'polypeptide(L)'
;MRSLEESREILYVIRTMDVLLGSGVGLEATIHSISGGGYGIISEDFAQLMKSINKGTSLEKELRALQRKCESDGYKRLINTMLNNVTQNTDIVETLRKQGSRMEEERSEAVKKYIETLSGLPETLLSIGMIGPLIMAILGVVPQLVDPETDITGISGYAGVMNSVVAGGLFLSLLFMFFLGLKTHTKDPGL
;
A
#
# COMPACT_ATOMS: atom_id res chain seq x y z
N MET A 1 -6.68 -7.11 -11.15
CA MET A 1 -7.69 -7.12 -10.07
C MET A 1 -7.51 -8.34 -9.19
N ARG A 2 -7.38 -9.54 -9.78
CA ARG A 2 -7.10 -10.79 -9.06
C ARG A 2 -5.91 -10.75 -8.08
N SER A 3 -4.74 -10.22 -8.48
CA SER A 3 -3.60 -10.04 -7.56
C SER A 3 -3.93 -9.30 -6.25
N LEU A 4 -4.83 -8.29 -6.29
CA LEU A 4 -5.23 -7.53 -5.10
C LEU A 4 -6.11 -8.36 -4.16
N GLU A 5 -7.06 -9.10 -4.72
CA GLU A 5 -7.93 -10.00 -3.95
C GLU A 5 -7.13 -11.13 -3.30
N GLU A 6 -6.21 -11.74 -4.05
CA GLU A 6 -5.29 -12.75 -3.51
C GLU A 6 -4.47 -12.17 -2.35
N SER A 7 -3.91 -10.96 -2.51
CA SER A 7 -3.05 -10.32 -1.49
C SER A 7 -3.82 -9.91 -0.22
N ARG A 8 -5.13 -9.63 -0.34
CA ARG A 8 -6.01 -9.29 0.79
C ARG A 8 -6.25 -10.50 1.68
N GLU A 9 -6.54 -11.65 1.08
CA GLU A 9 -7.00 -12.85 1.79
C GLU A 9 -5.87 -13.79 2.24
N ILE A 10 -4.72 -13.75 1.55
CA ILE A 10 -3.63 -14.71 1.73
C ILE A 10 -3.13 -14.83 3.18
N LEU A 11 -3.09 -13.73 3.95
CA LEU A 11 -2.65 -13.77 5.34
C LEU A 11 -3.61 -14.58 6.22
N TYR A 12 -4.92 -14.39 6.04
CA TYR A 12 -5.95 -15.11 6.78
C TYR A 12 -5.95 -16.60 6.43
N VAL A 13 -5.72 -16.92 5.17
CA VAL A 13 -5.54 -18.30 4.69
C VAL A 13 -4.33 -18.95 5.36
N ILE A 14 -3.16 -18.30 5.33
CA ILE A 14 -1.93 -18.82 5.97
C ILE A 14 -2.14 -19.05 7.46
N ARG A 15 -2.82 -18.13 8.16
CA ARG A 15 -3.09 -18.28 9.60
C ARG A 15 -4.02 -19.46 9.89
N THR A 16 -5.02 -19.64 9.07
CA THR A 16 -5.95 -20.78 9.19
C THR A 16 -5.24 -22.10 8.90
N MET A 17 -4.37 -22.13 7.88
CA MET A 17 -3.54 -23.28 7.57
C MET A 17 -2.58 -23.62 8.71
N ASP A 18 -1.91 -22.63 9.30
CA ASP A 18 -1.01 -22.82 10.45
C ASP A 18 -1.75 -23.48 11.63
N VAL A 19 -2.95 -23.01 11.97
CA VAL A 19 -3.76 -23.61 13.05
C VAL A 19 -4.16 -25.04 12.73
N LEU A 20 -4.68 -25.30 11.52
CA LEU A 20 -5.16 -26.63 11.13
C LEU A 20 -4.01 -27.62 11.01
N LEU A 21 -2.97 -27.29 10.23
CA LEU A 21 -1.80 -28.16 10.03
C LEU A 21 -1.02 -28.34 11.33
N GLY A 22 -0.92 -27.30 12.17
CA GLY A 22 -0.30 -27.38 13.49
C GLY A 22 -1.05 -28.27 14.48
N SER A 23 -2.36 -28.47 14.28
CA SER A 23 -3.17 -29.44 15.02
C SER A 23 -3.09 -30.88 14.48
N GLY A 24 -2.26 -31.11 13.46
CA GLY A 24 -2.11 -32.42 12.83
C GLY A 24 -3.14 -32.73 11.74
N VAL A 25 -3.95 -31.76 11.32
CA VAL A 25 -4.87 -31.93 10.18
C VAL A 25 -4.04 -32.05 8.90
N GLY A 26 -4.38 -33.03 8.05
CA GLY A 26 -3.70 -33.22 6.76
C GLY A 26 -3.91 -32.04 5.80
N LEU A 27 -3.01 -31.91 4.81
CA LEU A 27 -3.05 -30.81 3.84
C LEU A 27 -4.35 -30.80 3.01
N GLU A 28 -4.81 -31.95 2.54
CA GLU A 28 -6.06 -32.06 1.76
C GLU A 28 -7.29 -31.63 2.57
N ALA A 29 -7.38 -32.06 3.83
CA ALA A 29 -8.46 -31.66 4.73
C ALA A 29 -8.40 -30.16 5.07
N THR A 30 -7.19 -29.61 5.21
CA THR A 30 -6.97 -28.17 5.42
C THR A 30 -7.43 -27.37 4.21
N ILE A 31 -7.04 -27.79 2.99
CA ILE A 31 -7.48 -27.18 1.74
C ILE A 31 -9.01 -27.25 1.61
N HIS A 32 -9.61 -28.39 1.94
CA HIS A 32 -11.06 -28.55 1.94
C HIS A 32 -11.75 -27.57 2.90
N SER A 33 -11.22 -27.40 4.12
CA SER A 33 -11.75 -26.42 5.08
C SER A 33 -11.72 -24.99 4.52
N ILE A 34 -10.59 -24.59 3.93
CA ILE A 34 -10.41 -23.26 3.34
C ILE A 34 -11.30 -23.06 2.11
N SER A 35 -11.56 -24.12 1.33
CA SER A 35 -12.47 -24.05 0.19
C SER A 35 -13.89 -23.61 0.57
N GLY A 36 -14.33 -23.92 1.80
CA GLY A 36 -15.62 -23.50 2.36
C GLY A 36 -15.55 -22.27 3.27
N GLY A 37 -14.35 -21.72 3.52
CA GLY A 37 -14.11 -20.71 4.56
C GLY A 37 -14.34 -19.25 4.17
N GLY A 38 -14.63 -18.96 2.89
CA GLY A 38 -15.00 -17.61 2.44
C GLY A 38 -13.85 -16.63 2.19
N TYR A 39 -12.64 -17.12 1.88
CA TYR A 39 -11.44 -16.33 1.59
C TYR A 39 -11.38 -15.85 0.13
N GLY A 40 -12.52 -15.40 -0.40
CA GLY A 40 -12.68 -14.91 -1.78
C GLY A 40 -12.13 -15.88 -2.83
N ILE A 41 -11.29 -15.34 -3.73
CA ILE A 41 -10.77 -16.07 -4.88
C ILE A 41 -9.88 -17.28 -4.52
N ILE A 42 -9.28 -17.29 -3.32
CA ILE A 42 -8.48 -18.42 -2.84
C ILE A 42 -9.39 -19.60 -2.47
N SER A 43 -10.53 -19.33 -1.82
CA SER A 43 -11.53 -20.37 -1.54
C SER A 43 -12.10 -20.97 -2.83
N GLU A 44 -12.36 -20.15 -3.85
CA GLU A 44 -12.84 -20.63 -5.16
C GLU A 44 -11.81 -21.54 -5.85
N ASP A 45 -10.55 -21.12 -5.87
CA ASP A 45 -9.47 -21.91 -6.44
C ASP A 45 -9.29 -23.25 -5.71
N PHE A 46 -9.34 -23.24 -4.37
CA PHE A 46 -9.23 -24.46 -3.56
C PHE A 46 -10.46 -25.36 -3.74
N ALA A 47 -11.66 -24.80 -3.90
CA ALA A 47 -12.86 -25.58 -4.21
C ALA A 47 -12.75 -26.27 -5.58
N GLN A 48 -12.22 -25.55 -6.59
CA GLN A 48 -11.98 -26.10 -7.90
C GLN A 48 -10.92 -27.22 -7.86
N LEU A 49 -9.84 -27.01 -7.12
CA LEU A 49 -8.77 -27.99 -6.90
C LEU A 49 -9.31 -29.25 -6.20
N MET A 50 -10.10 -29.12 -5.12
CA MET A 50 -10.71 -30.25 -4.43
C MET A 50 -11.68 -31.02 -5.33
N LYS A 51 -12.42 -30.31 -6.19
CA LYS A 51 -13.31 -30.95 -7.18
C LYS A 51 -12.55 -31.80 -8.20
N SER A 52 -11.36 -31.37 -8.61
CA SER A 52 -10.49 -32.18 -9.48
C SER A 52 -9.94 -33.39 -8.74
N ILE A 53 -9.47 -33.20 -7.50
CA ILE A 53 -8.93 -34.30 -6.67
C ILE A 53 -9.98 -35.38 -6.45
N ASN A 54 -11.22 -35.00 -6.16
CA ASN A 54 -12.34 -35.94 -6.02
C ASN A 54 -12.66 -36.71 -7.31
N LYS A 55 -12.22 -36.23 -8.48
CA LYS A 55 -12.31 -36.94 -9.77
C LYS A 55 -11.10 -37.82 -10.06
N GLY A 56 -10.14 -37.93 -9.13
CA GLY A 56 -8.98 -38.81 -9.22
C GLY A 56 -7.69 -38.14 -9.72
N THR A 57 -7.63 -36.81 -9.84
CA THR A 57 -6.35 -36.13 -10.13
C THR A 57 -5.48 -36.04 -8.87
N SER A 58 -4.16 -36.14 -9.02
CA SER A 58 -3.25 -35.97 -7.88
C SER A 58 -3.23 -34.52 -7.38
N LEU A 59 -3.12 -34.33 -6.07
CA LEU A 59 -2.97 -33.02 -5.43
C LEU A 59 -1.77 -32.26 -6.01
N GLU A 60 -0.64 -32.94 -6.25
CA GLU A 60 0.55 -32.32 -6.85
C GLU A 60 0.23 -31.67 -8.21
N LYS A 61 -0.49 -32.38 -9.08
CA LYS A 61 -0.82 -31.90 -10.43
C LYS A 61 -1.70 -30.64 -10.37
N GLU A 62 -2.71 -30.65 -9.49
CA GLU A 62 -3.62 -29.51 -9.35
C GLU A 62 -2.92 -28.31 -8.68
N LEU A 63 -2.04 -28.54 -7.70
CA LEU A 63 -1.21 -27.47 -7.12
C LEU A 63 -0.28 -26.84 -8.17
N ARG A 64 0.34 -27.63 -9.05
CA ARG A 64 1.15 -27.09 -10.16
C ARG A 64 0.31 -26.30 -11.17
N ALA A 65 -0.92 -26.71 -11.43
CA ALA A 65 -1.83 -25.96 -12.28
C ALA A 65 -2.24 -24.63 -11.64
N LEU A 66 -2.59 -24.67 -10.35
CA LEU A 66 -2.96 -23.50 -9.57
C LEU A 66 -1.81 -22.50 -9.45
N GLN A 67 -0.58 -22.98 -9.26
CA GLN A 67 0.62 -22.15 -9.22
C GLN A 67 0.76 -21.25 -10.45
N ARG A 68 0.39 -21.74 -11.64
CA ARG A 68 0.45 -20.98 -12.90
C ARG A 68 -0.62 -19.90 -13.00
N LYS A 69 -1.71 -20.03 -12.24
CA LYS A 69 -2.85 -19.10 -12.19
C LYS A 69 -2.66 -17.98 -11.15
N CYS A 70 -1.81 -18.21 -10.15
CA CYS A 70 -1.53 -17.23 -9.09
C CYS A 70 -0.90 -15.97 -9.68
N GLU A 71 -1.39 -14.79 -9.30
CA GLU A 71 -0.80 -13.52 -9.74
C GLU A 71 0.10 -12.91 -8.65
N SER A 72 -0.35 -12.96 -7.39
CA SER A 72 0.35 -12.41 -6.23
C SER A 72 1.51 -13.29 -5.75
N ASP A 73 2.58 -12.65 -5.29
CA ASP A 73 3.77 -13.35 -4.82
C ASP A 73 3.54 -14.11 -3.51
N GLY A 74 2.69 -13.59 -2.62
CA GLY A 74 2.29 -14.26 -1.39
C GLY A 74 1.59 -15.59 -1.69
N TYR A 75 0.65 -15.58 -2.63
CA TYR A 75 -0.08 -16.78 -3.00
C TYR A 75 0.80 -17.79 -3.74
N LYS A 76 1.65 -17.34 -4.68
CA LYS A 76 2.65 -18.21 -5.33
C LYS A 76 3.57 -18.88 -4.31
N ARG A 77 3.99 -18.17 -3.27
CA ARG A 77 4.83 -18.71 -2.19
C ARG A 77 4.07 -19.78 -1.38
N LEU A 78 2.81 -19.52 -1.03
CA LEU A 78 1.96 -20.50 -0.36
C LEU A 78 1.80 -21.78 -1.19
N ILE A 79 1.44 -21.67 -2.47
CA ILE A 79 1.29 -22.84 -3.35
C ILE A 79 2.60 -23.62 -3.48
N ASN A 80 3.73 -22.92 -3.61
CA ASN A 80 5.06 -23.56 -3.63
C ASN A 80 5.35 -24.34 -2.35
N THR A 81 5.05 -23.76 -1.19
CA THR A 81 5.24 -24.40 0.11
C THR A 81 4.38 -25.68 0.22
N MET A 82 3.12 -25.63 -0.21
CA MET A 82 2.27 -26.82 -0.29
C MET A 82 2.83 -27.87 -1.26
N LEU A 83 3.27 -27.46 -2.45
CA LEU A 83 3.82 -28.36 -3.46
C LEU A 83 5.09 -29.07 -2.96
N ASN A 84 5.96 -28.36 -2.26
CA ASN A 84 7.16 -28.94 -1.64
C ASN A 84 6.79 -29.94 -0.54
N ASN A 85 5.77 -29.65 0.29
CA ASN A 85 5.29 -30.60 1.29
C ASN A 85 4.77 -31.90 0.64
N VAL A 86 3.97 -31.79 -0.42
CA VAL A 86 3.41 -32.96 -1.14
C VAL A 86 4.50 -33.77 -1.85
N THR A 87 5.51 -33.11 -2.44
CA THR A 87 6.52 -33.79 -3.26
C THR A 87 7.75 -34.26 -2.48
N GLN A 88 8.11 -33.56 -1.40
CA GLN A 88 9.36 -33.75 -0.67
C GLN A 88 9.15 -34.08 0.82
N ASN A 89 7.91 -34.25 1.29
CA ASN A 89 7.56 -34.51 2.70
C ASN A 89 8.21 -33.52 3.68
N THR A 90 8.30 -32.24 3.29
CA THR A 90 8.89 -31.19 4.13
C THR A 90 7.93 -30.71 5.21
N ASP A 91 8.45 -30.12 6.30
CA ASP A 91 7.62 -29.46 7.31
C ASP A 91 6.99 -28.17 6.74
N ILE A 92 5.67 -28.25 6.53
CA ILE A 92 4.86 -27.14 6.03
C ILE A 92 4.55 -26.12 7.12
N VAL A 93 4.42 -26.53 8.38
CA VAL A 93 3.93 -25.69 9.48
C VAL A 93 4.95 -24.61 9.80
N GLU A 94 6.22 -25.00 9.99
CA GLU A 94 7.28 -24.03 10.28
C GLU A 94 7.43 -23.00 9.14
N THR A 95 7.35 -23.46 7.90
CA THR A 95 7.45 -22.60 6.71
C THR A 95 6.29 -21.60 6.64
N LEU A 96 5.06 -22.06 6.89
CA LEU A 96 3.87 -21.20 6.91
C LEU A 96 3.91 -20.18 8.04
N ARG A 97 4.37 -20.56 9.24
CA ARG A 97 4.55 -19.61 10.37
C ARG A 97 5.51 -18.50 10.01
N LYS A 98 6.67 -18.84 9.43
CA LYS A 98 7.66 -17.86 8.97
C LYS A 98 7.10 -16.96 7.87
N GLN A 99 6.30 -17.49 6.95
CA GLN A 99 5.65 -16.69 5.90
C GLN A 99 4.58 -15.75 6.47
N GLY A 100 3.71 -16.25 7.36
CA GLY A 100 2.67 -15.46 8.01
C GLY A 100 3.26 -14.32 8.84
N SER A 101 4.26 -14.60 9.67
CA SER A 101 4.95 -13.59 10.49
C SER A 101 5.58 -12.48 9.64
N ARG A 102 6.22 -12.81 8.51
CA ARG A 102 6.77 -11.80 7.58
C ARG A 102 5.68 -10.94 6.95
N MET A 103 4.54 -11.53 6.62
CA MET A 103 3.42 -10.81 6.04
C MET A 103 2.72 -9.90 7.06
N GLU A 104 2.65 -10.32 8.33
CA GLU A 104 2.19 -9.47 9.44
C GLU A 104 3.13 -8.28 9.66
N GLU A 105 4.44 -8.53 9.63
CA GLU A 105 5.46 -7.49 9.74
C GLU A 105 5.35 -6.49 8.58
N GLU A 106 5.28 -6.96 7.32
CA GLU A 106 5.12 -6.13 6.13
C GLU A 106 3.83 -5.28 6.19
N ARG A 107 2.70 -5.87 6.63
CA ARG A 107 1.45 -5.11 6.84
C ARG A 107 1.60 -4.06 7.94
N SER A 108 2.24 -4.41 9.05
CA SER A 108 2.46 -3.50 10.17
C SER A 108 3.36 -2.33 9.78
N GLU A 109 4.43 -2.60 9.02
CA GLU A 109 5.31 -1.57 8.45
C GLU A 109 4.58 -0.67 7.47
N ALA A 110 3.73 -1.23 6.60
CA ALA A 110 2.92 -0.45 5.66
C ALA A 110 1.97 0.51 6.39
N VAL A 111 1.29 0.03 7.44
CA VAL A 111 0.43 0.86 8.30
C VAL A 111 1.25 1.93 9.02
N LYS A 112 2.41 1.57 9.58
CA LYS A 112 3.31 2.53 10.24
C LYS A 112 3.74 3.64 9.28
N LYS A 113 4.18 3.28 8.07
CA LYS A 113 4.57 4.24 7.04
C LYS A 113 3.42 5.13 6.59
N TYR A 114 2.21 4.58 6.53
CA TYR A 114 1.00 5.36 6.27
C TYR A 114 0.74 6.37 7.38
N ILE A 115 0.82 5.97 8.65
CA ILE A 115 0.66 6.85 9.81
C ILE A 115 1.75 7.93 9.84
N GLU A 116 3.01 7.57 9.59
CA GLU A 116 4.13 8.53 9.52
C GLU A 116 3.89 9.57 8.42
N THR A 117 3.47 9.11 7.24
CA THR A 117 3.10 10.01 6.15
C THR A 117 1.94 10.89 6.56
N LEU A 118 0.89 10.32 7.17
CA LEU A 118 -0.31 11.04 7.58
C LEU A 118 -0.01 12.10 8.66
N SER A 119 0.86 11.79 9.61
CA SER A 119 1.25 12.69 10.70
C SER A 119 2.11 13.86 10.22
N GLY A 120 2.96 13.67 9.21
CA GLY A 120 3.79 14.75 8.65
C GLY A 120 3.05 15.69 7.70
N LEU A 121 1.86 15.30 7.22
CA LEU A 121 1.07 16.09 6.27
C LEU A 121 0.52 17.38 6.86
N PRO A 122 -0.13 17.41 8.05
CA PRO A 122 -0.58 18.66 8.67
C PRO A 122 0.57 19.64 8.85
N GLU A 123 1.73 19.18 9.30
CA GLU A 123 2.92 20.04 9.48
C GLU A 123 3.40 20.63 8.15
N THR A 124 3.47 19.81 7.10
CA THR A 124 3.87 20.27 5.75
C THR A 124 2.85 21.26 5.16
N LEU A 125 1.55 20.99 5.33
CA LEU A 125 0.48 21.87 4.86
C LEU A 125 0.45 23.20 5.61
N LEU A 126 0.63 23.17 6.93
CA LEU A 126 0.68 24.36 7.78
C LEU A 126 1.91 25.22 7.47
N SER A 127 3.08 24.60 7.31
CA SER A 127 4.31 25.33 6.99
C SER A 127 4.24 25.98 5.61
N ILE A 128 3.82 25.27 4.55
CA ILE A 128 3.69 25.88 3.22
C ILE A 128 2.53 26.88 3.16
N GLY A 129 1.41 26.56 3.81
CA GLY A 129 0.21 27.39 3.83
C GLY A 129 0.36 28.68 4.66
N MET A 130 1.23 28.71 5.66
CA MET A 130 1.48 29.91 6.45
C MET A 130 2.79 30.61 6.08
N ILE A 131 3.93 29.90 6.07
CA ILE A 131 5.25 30.50 5.87
C ILE A 131 5.41 31.03 4.45
N GLY A 132 4.92 30.28 3.45
CA GLY A 132 4.98 30.69 2.04
C GLY A 132 4.29 32.06 1.83
N PRO A 133 2.99 32.18 2.13
CA PRO A 133 2.29 33.45 2.04
C PRO A 133 2.87 34.56 2.91
N LEU A 134 3.38 34.26 4.11
CA LEU A 134 4.05 35.25 4.96
C LEU A 134 5.28 35.86 4.29
N ILE A 135 6.17 35.04 3.74
CA ILE A 135 7.37 35.52 3.04
C ILE A 135 6.98 36.35 1.80
N MET A 136 6.02 35.87 1.01
CA MET A 136 5.55 36.59 -0.18
C MET A 136 4.88 37.92 0.18
N ALA A 137 4.12 37.96 1.28
CA ALA A 137 3.50 39.19 1.77
C ALA A 137 4.56 40.22 2.19
N ILE A 138 5.63 39.80 2.88
CA ILE A 138 6.74 40.68 3.25
C ILE A 138 7.37 41.29 1.99
N LEU A 139 7.68 40.48 0.97
CA LEU A 139 8.26 40.96 -0.29
C LEU A 139 7.33 41.92 -1.05
N GLY A 140 6.01 41.72 -0.98
CA GLY A 140 5.03 42.59 -1.61
C GLY A 140 4.87 43.96 -0.96
N VAL A 141 5.25 44.10 0.32
CA VAL A 141 5.18 45.36 1.06
C VAL A 141 6.42 46.24 0.83
N VAL A 142 7.59 45.64 0.55
CA VAL A 142 8.86 46.37 0.34
C VAL A 142 8.77 47.57 -0.61
N PRO A 143 8.21 47.46 -1.83
CA PRO A 143 8.18 48.58 -2.76
C PRO A 143 7.14 49.66 -2.38
N GLN A 144 6.22 49.36 -1.45
CA GLN A 144 5.24 50.31 -0.91
C GLN A 144 5.83 51.15 0.23
N LEU A 145 6.94 50.71 0.83
CA LEU A 145 7.63 51.42 1.91
C LEU A 145 8.71 52.37 1.42
N VAL A 146 9.05 52.33 0.13
CA VAL A 146 10.08 53.16 -0.50
C VAL A 146 9.41 54.32 -1.24
N ASP A 147 9.75 55.56 -0.85
CA ASP A 147 9.25 56.75 -1.53
C ASP A 147 9.88 56.89 -2.92
N PRO A 148 9.07 56.96 -4.02
CA PRO A 148 9.58 56.96 -5.39
C PRO A 148 10.53 58.13 -5.71
N GLU A 149 10.38 59.26 -5.02
CA GLU A 149 11.20 60.46 -5.23
C GLU A 149 12.57 60.40 -4.54
N THR A 150 12.73 59.49 -3.57
CA THR A 150 13.96 59.32 -2.78
C THR A 150 14.60 57.94 -2.96
N ASP A 151 14.12 57.17 -3.95
CA ASP A 151 14.57 55.80 -4.18
C ASP A 151 15.99 55.73 -4.76
N ILE A 152 16.98 55.55 -3.88
CA ILE A 152 18.39 55.37 -4.24
C ILE A 152 18.66 53.95 -4.78
N THR A 153 17.76 53.01 -4.53
CA THR A 153 17.94 51.57 -4.82
C THR A 153 17.34 51.12 -6.15
N GLY A 154 16.47 51.93 -6.76
CA GLY A 154 15.76 51.62 -8.00
C GLY A 154 14.67 50.55 -7.86
N ILE A 155 14.33 50.16 -6.62
CA ILE A 155 13.33 49.12 -6.31
C ILE A 155 11.93 49.52 -6.78
N SER A 156 11.60 50.82 -6.75
CA SER A 156 10.32 51.36 -7.23
C SER A 156 10.10 51.07 -8.73
N GLY A 157 11.16 51.06 -9.54
CA GLY A 157 11.11 50.72 -10.97
C GLY A 157 10.77 49.26 -11.25
N TYR A 158 11.00 48.36 -10.29
CA TYR A 158 10.68 46.93 -10.39
C TYR A 158 9.37 46.55 -9.67
N ALA A 159 8.66 47.51 -9.08
CA ALA A 159 7.46 47.25 -8.28
C ALA A 159 6.40 46.42 -9.04
N GLY A 160 6.19 46.69 -10.33
CA GLY A 160 5.25 45.93 -11.17
C GLY A 160 5.65 44.46 -11.36
N VAL A 161 6.95 44.19 -11.57
CA VAL A 161 7.50 42.83 -11.69
C VAL A 161 7.47 42.12 -10.33
N MET A 162 7.77 42.84 -9.25
CA MET A 162 7.77 42.26 -7.91
C MET A 162 6.36 41.89 -7.44
N ASN A 163 5.36 42.73 -7.72
CA ASN A 163 3.96 42.43 -7.43
C ASN A 163 3.44 41.23 -8.24
N SER A 164 3.85 41.08 -9.51
CA SER A 164 3.46 39.92 -10.32
C SER A 164 4.13 38.63 -9.84
N VAL A 165 5.39 38.69 -9.39
CA VAL A 165 6.08 37.57 -8.73
C VAL A 165 5.40 37.20 -7.41
N VAL A 166 4.99 38.18 -6.61
CA VAL A 166 4.26 37.96 -5.35
C VAL A 166 2.91 37.31 -5.60
N ALA A 167 2.10 37.87 -6.49
CA ALA A 167 0.80 37.30 -6.85
C ALA A 167 0.94 35.90 -7.46
N GLY A 168 1.93 35.68 -8.32
CA GLY A 168 2.24 34.38 -8.91
C GLY A 168 2.67 33.34 -7.88
N GLY A 169 3.52 33.72 -6.92
CA GLY A 169 3.95 32.82 -5.85
C GLY A 169 2.84 32.47 -4.85
N LEU A 170 1.96 33.42 -4.53
CA LEU A 170 0.76 33.16 -3.72
C LEU A 170 -0.23 32.24 -4.44
N PHE A 171 -0.42 32.44 -5.73
CA PHE A 171 -1.24 31.54 -6.53
C PHE A 171 -0.65 30.13 -6.57
N LEU A 172 0.67 30.02 -6.76
CA LEU A 172 1.38 28.74 -6.82
C LEU A 172 1.38 28.00 -5.48
N SER A 173 1.45 28.71 -4.35
CA SER A 173 1.37 28.08 -3.02
C SER A 173 -0.02 27.49 -2.74
N LEU A 174 -1.09 28.18 -3.14
CA LEU A 174 -2.46 27.64 -3.08
C LEU A 174 -2.63 26.42 -3.98
N LEU A 175 -2.06 26.47 -5.19
CA LEU A 175 -2.07 25.37 -6.14
C LEU A 175 -1.33 24.13 -5.58
N PHE A 176 -0.18 24.37 -4.94
CA PHE A 176 0.60 23.32 -4.28
C PHE A 176 -0.17 22.69 -3.11
N MET A 177 -0.84 23.51 -2.29
CA MET A 177 -1.67 23.05 -1.18
C MET A 177 -2.85 22.21 -1.66
N PHE A 178 -3.50 22.62 -2.75
CA PHE A 178 -4.56 21.86 -3.41
C PHE A 178 -4.09 20.50 -3.93
N PHE A 179 -2.95 20.45 -4.61
CA PHE A 179 -2.38 19.19 -5.11
C PHE A 179 -1.92 18.25 -3.99
N LEU A 180 -1.33 18.79 -2.93
CA LEU A 180 -1.00 18.00 -1.73
C LEU A 180 -2.28 17.42 -1.13
N GLY A 181 -3.33 18.21 -0.95
CA GLY A 181 -4.63 17.71 -0.44
C GLY A 181 -5.16 16.53 -1.26
N LEU A 182 -5.20 16.65 -2.59
CA LEU A 182 -5.66 15.56 -3.48
C LEU A 182 -4.78 14.30 -3.41
N LYS A 183 -3.45 14.47 -3.37
CA LYS A 183 -2.49 13.34 -3.29
C LYS A 183 -2.63 12.54 -1.99
N THR A 184 -3.20 13.14 -0.94
CA THR A 184 -3.32 12.51 0.38
C THR A 184 -4.58 11.67 0.50
N HIS A 185 -5.71 12.14 -0.05
CA HIS A 185 -6.93 11.34 -0.17
C HIS A 185 -6.75 10.08 -1.03
N THR A 186 -5.80 10.10 -1.96
CA THR A 186 -5.54 9.00 -2.91
C THR A 186 -4.54 7.95 -2.41
N LYS A 187 -3.94 8.15 -1.23
CA LYS A 187 -2.96 7.24 -0.61
C LYS A 187 -3.55 6.37 0.50
N ASP A 188 -4.87 6.33 0.64
CA ASP A 188 -5.55 5.42 1.55
C ASP A 188 -5.12 3.97 1.23
N PRO A 189 -4.48 3.24 2.15
CA PRO A 189 -3.93 1.91 1.90
C PRO A 189 -4.99 0.85 1.65
N GLY A 190 -6.28 1.23 1.64
CA GLY A 190 -7.36 0.31 1.30
C GLY A 190 -7.45 -0.79 2.36
N LEU A 191 -7.84 -0.39 3.57
CA LEU A 191 -8.57 -1.29 4.46
C LEU A 191 -9.95 -1.55 3.88
#